data_AF-A0A8C5BYV4-F1
#
_entry.id   AF-A0A8C5BYV4-F1
#
_cell.length_a   1.000
_cell.length_b   1.000
_cell.length_c   1.000
_cell.angle_alpha   90.00
_cell.angle_beta   90.00
_cell.angle_gamma   90.00
#
_symmetry.space_group_name_H-M   'P 1'
#
loop_
_entity.id
_entity.type
_entity.pdbx_description
1 polymer ?
#
loop_
_entity_poly.entity_id
_entity_poly.type
_entity_poly.pdbx_seq_one_letter_code
_entity_poly.pdbx_strand_id
1 'polypeptide(L)'
;MCQAEVSPGLNSPDPLVREGYVMAHDYIAYVTAGGLDGGRAVGRPLSRCAAALRYAADELLLRFPIFFRRWPRVFRNVSETTAWPLLMSMLDQHFFPGVSPGAGGRRQELAWSAVLSVYVLAGQMALHCQEQGMQGVLPQLKESVGAYVERVVCPEIRDKGGWSGFVTRFGPKTNLESQVQSACCWALLLLATSILSYVFWKRIT
;
A
#
# COMPACT_ATOMS: atom_id res chain seq x y z
N MET A 1 -31.87 4.55 9.81
CA MET A 1 -31.81 3.84 8.52
C MET A 1 -30.55 4.32 7.82
N CYS A 2 -29.42 3.62 8.01
CA CYS A 2 -28.15 4.06 7.44
C CYS A 2 -28.04 3.44 6.05
N GLN A 3 -28.27 4.25 5.01
CA GLN A 3 -27.97 3.85 3.64
C GLN A 3 -26.48 3.55 3.57
N ALA A 4 -26.14 2.30 3.26
CA ALA A 4 -24.83 1.96 2.74
C ALA A 4 -24.75 2.66 1.38
N GLU A 5 -24.20 3.87 1.37
CA GLU A 5 -23.88 4.56 0.13
C GLU A 5 -22.94 3.66 -0.67
N VAL A 6 -23.46 3.19 -1.79
CA VAL A 6 -22.73 2.44 -2.79
C VAL A 6 -21.62 3.36 -3.26
N SER A 7 -20.39 3.10 -2.81
CA SER A 7 -19.19 3.87 -3.20
C SER A 7 -19.15 3.99 -4.73
N PRO A 8 -19.36 5.19 -5.29
CA PRO A 8 -19.52 5.39 -6.73
C PRO A 8 -18.27 4.97 -7.49
N GLY A 9 -17.09 5.16 -6.90
CA GLY A 9 -15.81 4.78 -7.49
C GLY A 9 -15.57 3.27 -7.58
N LEU A 10 -16.00 2.49 -6.59
CA LEU A 10 -15.89 1.02 -6.61
C LEU A 10 -16.71 0.37 -7.74
N ASN A 11 -17.77 1.04 -8.20
CA ASN A 11 -18.64 0.58 -9.29
C ASN A 11 -18.35 1.29 -10.62
N SER A 12 -17.25 2.04 -10.70
CA SER A 12 -16.87 2.74 -11.93
C SER A 12 -16.69 1.74 -13.09
N PRO A 13 -17.19 2.08 -14.30
CA PRO A 13 -16.95 1.26 -15.50
C PRO A 13 -15.48 1.29 -15.93
N ASP A 14 -14.72 2.31 -15.51
CA ASP A 14 -13.29 2.40 -15.80
C ASP A 14 -12.49 1.50 -14.83
N PRO A 15 -11.80 0.45 -15.32
CA PRO A 15 -11.02 -0.43 -14.48
C PRO A 15 -9.86 0.27 -13.77
N LEU A 16 -9.30 1.36 -14.33
CA LEU A 16 -8.22 2.12 -13.68
C LEU A 16 -8.72 2.86 -12.45
N VAL A 17 -9.89 3.50 -12.57
CA VAL A 17 -10.54 4.22 -11.46
C VAL A 17 -10.94 3.23 -10.39
N ARG A 18 -11.65 2.16 -10.77
CA ARG A 18 -12.08 1.12 -9.85
C ARG A 18 -10.92 0.53 -9.06
N GLU A 19 -9.79 0.23 -9.70
CA GLU A 19 -8.61 -0.29 -9.02
C GLU A 19 -8.02 0.72 -8.00
N GLY A 20 -8.03 2.01 -8.33
CA GLY A 20 -7.61 3.09 -7.42
C GLY A 20 -8.43 3.12 -6.12
N TYR A 21 -9.75 2.97 -6.26
CA TYR A 21 -10.68 2.84 -5.14
C TYR A 21 -10.51 1.54 -4.36
N VAL A 22 -10.36 0.40 -5.05
CA VAL A 22 -10.10 -0.90 -4.41
C VAL A 22 -8.85 -0.82 -3.53
N MET A 23 -7.76 -0.23 -4.03
CA MET A 23 -6.53 -0.04 -3.24
C MET A 23 -6.75 0.86 -2.02
N ALA A 24 -7.51 1.95 -2.15
CA ALA A 24 -7.80 2.84 -1.02
C ALA A 24 -8.58 2.11 0.08
N HIS A 25 -9.64 1.40 -0.31
CA HIS A 25 -10.48 0.63 0.61
C HIS A 25 -9.71 -0.51 1.27
N ASP A 26 -8.96 -1.27 0.48
CA ASP A 26 -8.16 -2.40 0.91
C ASP A 26 -7.07 -1.96 1.90
N TYR A 27 -6.27 -0.96 1.53
CA TYR A 27 -5.13 -0.53 2.33
C TYR A 27 -5.57 0.11 3.65
N ILE A 28 -6.56 1.00 3.64
CA ILE A 28 -7.05 1.61 4.88
C ILE A 28 -7.66 0.56 5.80
N ALA A 29 -8.42 -0.41 5.27
CA ALA A 29 -8.95 -1.51 6.06
C ALA A 29 -7.83 -2.40 6.63
N TYR A 30 -6.81 -2.70 5.82
CA TYR A 30 -5.64 -3.46 6.24
C TYR A 30 -4.91 -2.81 7.41
N VAL A 31 -4.58 -1.52 7.30
CA VAL A 31 -3.83 -0.82 8.33
C VAL A 31 -4.65 -0.70 9.62
N THR A 32 -5.93 -0.34 9.53
CA THR A 32 -6.83 -0.22 10.70
C THR A 32 -7.23 -1.56 11.36
N ALA A 33 -6.98 -2.68 10.68
CA ALA A 33 -7.15 -4.02 11.25
C ALA A 33 -5.90 -4.55 11.98
N GLY A 34 -4.86 -3.72 12.17
CA GLY A 34 -3.60 -4.12 12.78
C GLY A 34 -2.68 -4.85 11.80
N GLY A 35 -2.75 -4.48 10.51
CA GLY A 35 -1.99 -5.12 9.44
C GLY A 35 -0.48 -5.15 9.66
N LEU A 36 0.08 -4.06 10.18
CA LEU A 36 1.51 -3.90 10.44
C LEU A 36 2.02 -4.74 11.62
N ASP A 37 1.15 -5.03 12.59
CA ASP A 37 1.48 -5.75 13.81
C ASP A 37 1.25 -7.27 13.69
N GLY A 38 0.94 -7.77 12.48
CA GLY A 38 0.63 -9.17 12.24
C GLY A 38 -0.72 -9.61 12.83
N GLY A 39 -1.66 -8.67 13.00
CA GLY A 39 -2.99 -8.94 13.54
C GLY A 39 -3.70 -10.10 12.85
N ARG A 40 -4.30 -11.00 13.63
CA ARG A 40 -4.89 -12.30 13.22
C ARG A 40 -6.06 -12.21 12.22
N ALA A 41 -6.51 -11.01 11.85
CA ALA A 41 -7.70 -10.76 11.04
C ALA A 41 -7.41 -10.10 9.68
N VAL A 42 -6.15 -10.12 9.22
CA VAL A 42 -5.82 -9.55 7.90
C VAL A 42 -6.30 -10.48 6.79
N GLY A 43 -7.39 -10.09 6.13
CA GLY A 43 -7.88 -10.77 4.93
C GLY A 43 -6.90 -10.67 3.75
N ARG A 44 -7.05 -11.58 2.77
CA ARG A 44 -6.28 -11.57 1.52
C ARG A 44 -6.44 -10.20 0.81
N PRO A 45 -5.37 -9.65 0.19
CA PRO A 45 -5.49 -8.43 -0.61
C PRO A 45 -6.55 -8.58 -1.70
N LEU A 46 -7.37 -7.54 -1.90
CA LEU A 46 -8.46 -7.55 -2.88
C LEU A 46 -7.97 -7.54 -4.34
N SER A 47 -6.71 -7.16 -4.57
CA SER A 47 -6.09 -7.16 -5.89
C SER A 47 -4.57 -7.32 -5.83
N ARG A 48 -3.93 -7.49 -6.99
CA ARG A 48 -2.45 -7.52 -7.09
C ARG A 48 -1.82 -6.16 -6.77
N CYS A 49 -2.48 -5.06 -7.16
CA CYS A 49 -2.00 -3.72 -6.84
C CYS A 49 -2.14 -3.43 -5.35
N ALA A 50 -3.23 -3.89 -4.73
CA ALA A 50 -3.40 -3.84 -3.28
C ALA A 50 -2.33 -4.66 -2.54
N ALA A 51 -2.00 -5.86 -3.02
CA ALA A 51 -0.90 -6.65 -2.45
C ALA A 51 0.46 -5.94 -2.56
N ALA A 52 0.75 -5.35 -3.71
CA ALA A 52 1.97 -4.55 -3.92
C ALA A 52 2.01 -3.32 -3.01
N LEU A 53 0.85 -2.65 -2.85
CA LEU A 53 0.71 -1.48 -1.99
C LEU A 53 0.97 -1.83 -0.52
N ARG A 54 0.33 -2.88 0.01
CA ARG A 54 0.58 -3.34 1.38
C ARG A 54 2.07 -3.64 1.60
N TYR A 55 2.65 -4.48 0.73
CA TYR A 55 4.06 -4.86 0.83
C TYR A 55 5.02 -3.65 0.82
N ALA A 56 4.87 -2.75 -0.15
CA ALA A 56 5.75 -1.59 -0.26
C ALA A 56 5.53 -0.56 0.84
N ALA A 57 4.30 -0.40 1.32
CA ALA A 57 3.99 0.45 2.45
C ALA A 57 4.59 -0.09 3.74
N ASP A 58 4.47 -1.39 4.00
CA ASP A 58 5.03 -2.04 5.19
C ASP A 58 6.56 -1.92 5.17
N GLU A 59 7.20 -2.22 4.04
CA GLU A 59 8.65 -2.02 3.90
C GLU A 59 9.06 -0.56 4.15
N LEU A 60 8.30 0.41 3.62
CA LEU A 60 8.59 1.83 3.83
C LEU A 60 8.49 2.22 5.31
N LEU A 61 7.43 1.79 5.99
CA LEU A 61 7.17 2.09 7.40
C LEU A 61 8.19 1.41 8.31
N LEU A 62 8.54 0.14 8.03
CA LEU A 62 9.54 -0.63 8.77
C LEU A 62 10.96 -0.09 8.58
N ARG A 63 11.31 0.35 7.36
CA ARG A 63 12.66 0.80 7.04
C ARG A 63 12.93 2.25 7.45
N PHE A 64 11.88 3.07 7.55
CA PHE A 64 12.00 4.50 7.87
C PHE A 64 11.15 4.93 9.08
N PRO A 65 11.25 4.25 10.24
CA PRO A 65 10.36 4.49 11.38
C PRO A 65 10.46 5.92 11.94
N ILE A 66 11.62 6.58 11.78
CA ILE A 66 11.89 7.92 12.29
C ILE A 66 11.00 8.97 11.61
N PHE A 67 10.76 8.85 10.30
CA PHE A 67 9.93 9.80 9.56
C PHE A 67 8.48 9.74 10.04
N PHE A 68 7.96 8.54 10.31
CA PHE A 68 6.58 8.31 10.71
C PHE A 68 6.32 8.58 12.20
N ARG A 69 7.35 8.48 13.07
CA ARG A 69 7.25 8.88 14.49
C ARG A 69 6.84 10.34 14.71
N ARG A 70 7.04 11.22 13.73
CA ARG A 70 6.67 12.64 13.83
C ARG A 70 5.20 12.90 13.48
N TRP A 71 4.52 11.94 12.86
CA TRP A 71 3.18 12.11 12.31
C TRP A 71 2.08 12.32 13.35
N PRO A 72 2.11 11.65 14.53
CA PRO A 72 1.17 11.98 15.60
C PRO A 72 1.22 13.45 16.04
N ARG A 73 2.37 14.13 15.87
CA ARG A 73 2.48 15.57 16.15
C ARG A 73 1.88 16.42 15.03
N VAL A 74 2.00 15.95 13.79
CA VAL A 74 1.44 16.60 12.59
C VAL A 74 -0.09 16.49 12.59
N PHE A 75 -0.62 15.36 13.08
CA PHE A 75 -2.06 15.11 13.15
C PHE A 75 -2.72 15.54 14.46
N ARG A 76 -1.96 16.14 15.39
CA ARG A 76 -2.44 16.47 16.75
C ARG A 76 -3.72 17.32 16.79
N ASN A 77 -3.97 18.11 15.75
CA ASN A 77 -5.15 18.98 15.65
C ASN A 77 -6.17 18.47 14.62
N VAL A 78 -6.09 17.21 14.21
CA VAL A 78 -7.03 16.59 13.28
C VAL A 78 -8.32 16.26 14.02
N SER A 79 -9.43 16.72 13.45
CA SER A 79 -10.79 16.38 13.84
C SER A 79 -11.49 15.69 12.67
N GLU A 80 -12.66 15.13 12.92
CA GLU A 80 -13.44 14.40 11.90
C GLU A 80 -13.69 15.23 10.63
N THR A 81 -13.90 16.54 10.79
CA THR A 81 -14.16 17.46 9.69
C THR A 81 -12.89 17.99 9.00
N THR A 82 -11.72 17.91 9.67
CA THR A 82 -10.45 18.46 9.17
C THR A 82 -9.48 17.41 8.66
N ALA A 83 -9.73 16.12 8.89
CA ALA A 83 -8.86 15.03 8.47
C ALA A 83 -8.59 15.00 6.95
N TRP A 84 -9.66 15.05 6.14
CA TRP A 84 -9.53 15.07 4.69
C TRP A 84 -8.92 16.37 4.14
N PRO A 85 -9.39 17.58 4.54
CA PRO A 85 -8.76 18.83 4.10
C PRO A 85 -7.27 18.90 4.42
N LEU A 86 -6.85 18.42 5.60
CA LEU A 86 -5.44 18.38 5.98
C LEU A 86 -4.67 17.39 5.10
N LEU A 87 -5.20 16.18 4.91
CA LEU A 87 -4.61 15.17 4.03
C LEU A 87 -4.41 15.72 2.61
N MET A 88 -5.47 16.31 2.04
CA MET A 88 -5.43 16.95 0.73
C MET A 88 -4.35 18.03 0.66
N SER A 89 -4.26 18.92 1.66
CA SER A 89 -3.23 19.97 1.68
C SER A 89 -1.80 19.42 1.70
N MET A 90 -1.57 18.31 2.42
CA MET A 90 -0.26 17.65 2.45
C MET A 90 0.07 16.96 1.14
N LEU A 91 -0.92 16.31 0.52
CA LEU A 91 -0.78 15.71 -0.80
C LEU A 91 -0.51 16.78 -1.86
N ASP A 92 -1.28 17.87 -1.90
CA ASP A 92 -1.07 18.93 -2.87
C ASP A 92 0.31 19.58 -2.72
N GLN A 93 0.76 19.83 -1.49
CA GLN A 93 2.09 20.38 -1.24
C GLN A 93 3.22 19.44 -1.68
N HIS A 94 3.05 18.12 -1.48
CA HIS A 94 4.08 17.14 -1.76
C HIS A 94 4.13 16.68 -3.23
N PHE A 95 2.98 16.70 -3.91
CA PHE A 95 2.83 16.23 -5.30
C PHE A 95 2.82 17.37 -6.31
N PHE A 96 2.47 18.58 -5.88
CA PHE A 96 2.46 19.78 -6.72
C PHE A 96 3.21 20.93 -6.04
N PRO A 97 4.53 20.82 -5.82
CA PRO A 97 5.32 21.93 -5.34
C PRO A 97 5.39 23.01 -6.43
N GLY A 98 4.41 23.92 -6.43
CA GLY A 98 4.38 25.10 -7.27
C GLY A 98 3.58 25.00 -8.56
N VAL A 99 2.25 24.89 -8.45
CA VAL A 99 1.37 25.56 -9.43
C VAL A 99 1.28 27.04 -9.03
N SER A 100 2.37 27.79 -9.21
CA SER A 100 2.27 29.25 -9.17
C SER A 100 1.60 29.70 -10.49
N PRO A 101 0.53 30.51 -10.44
CA PRO A 101 -0.12 31.02 -11.64
C PRO A 101 0.82 32.03 -12.31
N GLY A 102 1.68 31.57 -13.23
CA GLY A 102 2.59 32.44 -13.98
C GLY A 102 3.93 31.81 -14.37
N ALA A 103 4.34 30.70 -13.77
CA ALA A 103 5.49 29.95 -14.27
C ALA A 103 4.99 28.90 -15.27
N GLY A 104 5.49 28.91 -16.50
CA GLY A 104 5.21 27.91 -17.55
C GLY A 104 5.69 26.51 -17.13
N GLY A 105 5.02 25.93 -16.15
CA GLY A 105 5.47 24.80 -15.35
C GLY A 105 5.42 23.52 -16.14
N ARG A 106 6.60 22.95 -16.36
CA ARG A 106 6.78 21.57 -16.81
C ARG A 106 6.01 20.66 -15.85
N ARG A 107 4.91 20.06 -16.33
CA ARG A 107 4.10 19.08 -15.57
C ARG A 107 5.07 18.02 -15.04
N GLN A 108 5.33 18.01 -13.73
CA GLN A 108 6.27 17.07 -13.14
C GLN A 108 5.68 15.67 -13.34
N GLU A 109 6.42 14.78 -14.01
CA GLU A 109 5.93 13.43 -14.25
C GLU A 109 5.60 12.75 -12.93
N LEU A 110 4.36 12.26 -12.80
CA LEU A 110 3.92 11.54 -11.61
C LEU A 110 4.80 10.29 -11.41
N ALA A 111 5.58 10.29 -10.34
CA ALA A 111 6.39 9.15 -9.94
C ALA A 111 5.57 8.13 -9.16
N TRP A 112 5.81 6.83 -9.37
CA TRP A 112 5.12 5.77 -8.64
C TRP A 112 5.33 5.86 -7.12
N SER A 113 6.49 6.33 -6.67
CA SER A 113 6.77 6.59 -5.25
C SER A 113 5.87 7.67 -4.66
N ALA A 114 5.48 8.66 -5.46
CA ALA A 114 4.49 9.64 -5.06
C ALA A 114 3.16 8.91 -4.84
N VAL A 115 2.67 8.13 -5.81
CA VAL A 115 1.43 7.36 -5.66
C VAL A 115 1.41 6.50 -4.39
N LEU A 116 2.51 5.81 -4.08
CA LEU A 116 2.68 5.07 -2.83
C LEU A 116 2.50 5.97 -1.59
N SER A 117 3.14 7.15 -1.57
CA SER A 117 3.01 8.12 -0.47
C SER A 117 1.57 8.58 -0.25
N VAL A 118 0.72 8.68 -1.29
CA VAL A 118 -0.71 9.04 -1.13
C VAL A 118 -1.38 8.06 -0.18
N TYR A 119 -1.27 6.78 -0.52
CA TYR A 119 -1.92 5.70 0.21
C TYR A 119 -1.32 5.54 1.61
N VAL A 120 0.01 5.57 1.74
CA VAL A 120 0.67 5.48 3.05
C VAL A 120 0.21 6.62 3.96
N LEU A 121 0.17 7.85 3.45
CA LEU A 121 -0.24 9.01 4.22
C LEU A 121 -1.71 8.89 4.68
N ALA A 122 -2.59 8.44 3.78
CA ALA A 122 -3.98 8.15 4.10
C ALA A 122 -4.13 7.02 5.15
N GLY A 123 -3.32 5.97 5.07
CA GLY A 123 -3.34 4.86 6.04
C GLY A 123 -2.91 5.31 7.44
N GLN A 124 -1.88 6.15 7.54
CA GLN A 124 -1.45 6.72 8.84
C GLN A 124 -2.49 7.69 9.41
N MET A 125 -3.16 8.49 8.56
CA MET A 125 -4.28 9.32 8.99
C MET A 125 -5.43 8.45 9.52
N ALA A 126 -5.76 7.36 8.83
CA ALA A 126 -6.80 6.43 9.24
C ALA A 126 -6.51 5.78 10.59
N LEU A 127 -5.27 5.33 10.82
CA LEU A 127 -4.84 4.83 12.13
C LEU A 127 -5.02 5.86 13.22
N HIS A 128 -4.54 7.09 12.98
CA HIS A 128 -4.66 8.16 13.95
C HIS A 128 -6.12 8.44 14.29
N CYS A 129 -7.00 8.49 13.28
CA CYS A 129 -8.43 8.64 13.50
C CYS A 129 -9.01 7.50 14.34
N GLN A 130 -8.62 6.25 14.08
CA GLN A 130 -9.09 5.08 14.84
C GLN A 130 -8.62 5.12 16.30
N GLU A 131 -7.35 5.47 16.54
CA GLU A 131 -6.76 5.59 17.88
C GLU A 131 -7.43 6.69 18.72
N GLN A 132 -7.87 7.77 18.08
CA GLN A 132 -8.61 8.87 18.72
C GLN A 132 -10.13 8.61 18.83
N GLY A 133 -10.62 7.42 18.44
CA GLY A 133 -12.05 7.07 18.48
C GLY A 133 -12.91 7.64 17.35
N MET A 134 -12.30 8.28 16.34
CA MET A 134 -12.95 8.89 15.18
C MET A 134 -13.22 7.88 14.05
N GLN A 135 -13.80 6.72 14.36
CA GLN A 135 -14.01 5.64 13.38
C GLN A 135 -15.03 5.99 12.29
N GLY A 136 -15.93 6.94 12.56
CA GLY A 136 -16.95 7.41 11.61
C GLY A 136 -16.37 8.07 10.35
N VAL A 137 -15.12 8.55 10.41
CA VAL A 137 -14.43 9.20 9.30
C VAL A 137 -13.87 8.20 8.28
N LEU A 138 -13.63 6.95 8.70
CA LEU A 138 -12.93 5.96 7.87
C LEU A 138 -13.61 5.67 6.53
N PRO A 139 -14.96 5.52 6.44
CA PRO A 139 -15.63 5.36 5.15
C PRO A 139 -15.44 6.56 4.23
N GLN A 140 -15.59 7.79 4.75
CA GLN A 140 -15.42 9.02 3.99
C GLN A 140 -13.97 9.18 3.52
N LEU A 141 -12.99 8.81 4.35
CA LEU A 141 -11.58 8.86 4.01
C LEU A 141 -11.25 7.91 2.85
N LYS A 142 -11.78 6.69 2.87
CA LYS A 142 -11.62 5.71 1.77
C LYS A 142 -12.15 6.26 0.45
N GLU A 143 -13.35 6.82 0.46
CA GLU A 143 -13.98 7.40 -0.72
C GLU A 143 -13.19 8.61 -1.24
N SER A 144 -12.80 9.52 -0.34
CA SER A 144 -12.10 10.75 -0.71
C SER A 144 -10.71 10.49 -1.30
N VAL A 145 -9.99 9.51 -0.74
CA VAL A 145 -8.69 9.06 -1.29
C VAL A 145 -8.88 8.46 -2.67
N GLY A 146 -9.90 7.61 -2.87
CA GLY A 146 -10.24 7.07 -4.18
C GLY A 146 -10.54 8.18 -5.20
N ALA A 147 -11.35 9.17 -4.81
CA ALA A 147 -11.71 10.31 -5.66
C ALA A 147 -10.50 11.18 -6.02
N TYR A 148 -9.55 11.35 -5.10
CA TYR A 148 -8.30 12.05 -5.39
C TYR A 148 -7.44 11.27 -6.39
N VAL A 149 -7.29 9.95 -6.20
CA VAL A 149 -6.56 9.08 -7.12
C VAL A 149 -7.21 9.10 -8.51
N GLU A 150 -8.53 9.05 -8.61
CA GLU A 150 -9.26 9.20 -9.87
C GLU A 150 -8.93 10.52 -10.57
N ARG A 151 -8.91 11.63 -9.84
CA ARG A 151 -8.71 12.96 -10.44
C ARG A 151 -7.26 13.26 -10.79
N VAL A 152 -6.31 12.78 -9.98
CA VAL A 152 -4.90 13.17 -10.06
C VAL A 152 -4.03 12.08 -10.66
N VAL A 153 -4.22 10.82 -10.24
CA VAL A 153 -3.33 9.71 -10.59
C VAL A 153 -3.79 9.02 -11.86
N CYS A 154 -5.09 8.69 -11.97
CA CYS A 154 -5.64 7.94 -13.11
C CYS A 154 -5.34 8.59 -14.48
N PRO A 155 -5.42 9.92 -14.67
CA PRO A 155 -5.07 10.56 -15.94
C PRO A 155 -3.59 10.36 -16.31
N GLU A 156 -2.69 10.47 -15.33
CA GLU A 156 -1.23 10.35 -15.55
C GLU A 156 -0.79 8.92 -15.85
N ILE A 157 -1.40 7.94 -15.18
CA ILE A 157 -1.01 6.53 -15.33
C ILE A 157 -1.68 5.88 -16.54
N ARG A 158 -2.78 6.44 -17.04
CA ARG A 158 -3.46 5.93 -18.24
C ARG A 158 -2.51 5.89 -19.43
N ASP A 159 -1.70 6.93 -19.59
CA ASP A 159 -0.68 7.03 -20.64
C ASP A 159 0.54 6.13 -20.37
N LYS A 160 0.68 5.61 -19.14
CA LYS A 160 1.80 4.74 -18.69
C LYS A 160 1.43 3.25 -18.62
N GLY A 161 0.29 2.83 -19.21
CA GLY A 161 -0.15 1.44 -19.20
C GLY A 161 -0.83 1.00 -17.89
N GLY A 162 -1.33 1.97 -17.12
CA GLY A 162 -2.13 1.73 -15.92
C GLY A 162 -1.33 1.25 -14.72
N TRP A 163 -2.01 0.56 -13.80
CA TRP A 163 -1.43 0.10 -12.53
C TRP A 163 -0.38 -1.01 -12.63
N SER A 164 -0.16 -1.57 -13.82
CA SER A 164 0.84 -2.61 -14.06
C SER A 164 2.24 -2.16 -13.66
N GLY A 165 2.62 -0.93 -14.01
CA GLY A 165 3.91 -0.34 -13.64
C GLY A 165 4.11 -0.22 -12.12
N PHE A 166 3.04 0.06 -11.39
CA PHE A 166 3.07 0.07 -9.92
C PHE A 166 3.40 -1.31 -9.36
N VAL A 167 2.72 -2.36 -9.84
CA VAL A 167 2.97 -3.75 -9.41
C VAL A 167 4.38 -4.20 -9.78
N THR A 168 4.89 -3.86 -10.96
CA THR A 168 6.27 -4.20 -11.33
C THR A 168 7.29 -3.50 -10.44
N ARG A 169 7.01 -2.26 -10.03
CA ARG A 169 7.93 -1.44 -9.24
C ARG A 169 7.94 -1.80 -7.75
N PHE A 170 6.77 -2.12 -7.20
CA PHE A 170 6.50 -2.24 -5.76
C PHE A 170 5.90 -3.58 -5.34
N GLY A 171 5.59 -4.47 -6.29
CA GLY A 171 5.13 -5.81 -5.96
C GLY A 171 6.19 -6.59 -5.18
N PRO A 172 5.77 -7.58 -4.38
CA PRO A 172 6.69 -8.47 -3.71
C PRO A 172 7.56 -9.16 -4.77
N LYS A 173 8.84 -8.82 -4.77
CA LYS A 173 9.80 -9.47 -5.66
C LYS A 173 9.96 -10.89 -5.13
N THR A 174 9.62 -11.87 -5.95
CA THR A 174 10.03 -13.26 -5.68
C THR A 174 11.54 -13.23 -5.62
N ASN A 175 12.11 -13.21 -4.41
CA ASN A 175 13.55 -13.23 -4.23
C ASN A 175 14.03 -14.54 -4.86
N LEU A 176 14.68 -14.44 -6.01
CA LEU A 176 15.37 -15.58 -6.62
C LEU A 176 16.31 -16.20 -5.58
N GLU A 177 16.91 -15.39 -4.71
CA GLU A 177 17.72 -15.85 -3.58
C GLU A 177 16.96 -16.79 -2.62
N SER A 178 15.69 -16.55 -2.29
CA SER A 178 14.95 -17.45 -1.39
C SER A 178 14.58 -18.77 -2.09
N GLN A 179 14.30 -18.72 -3.40
CA GLN A 179 14.11 -19.94 -4.20
C GLN A 179 15.41 -20.74 -4.37
N VAL A 180 16.52 -20.07 -4.64
CA VAL A 180 17.84 -20.70 -4.78
C VAL A 180 18.30 -21.26 -3.43
N GLN A 181 18.10 -20.53 -2.33
CA GLN A 181 18.39 -21.00 -0.98
C GLN A 181 17.55 -22.24 -0.64
N SER A 182 16.25 -22.23 -0.93
CA SER A 182 15.39 -23.40 -0.71
C SER A 182 15.82 -24.60 -1.55
N ALA A 183 16.10 -24.40 -2.85
CA ALA A 183 16.57 -25.45 -3.74
C ALA A 183 17.92 -26.04 -3.28
N CYS A 184 18.84 -25.19 -2.82
CA CYS A 184 20.15 -25.62 -2.31
C CYS A 184 20.01 -26.38 -0.99
N CYS A 185 19.11 -25.95 -0.09
CA CYS A 185 18.80 -26.69 1.14
C CYS A 185 18.20 -28.08 0.84
N TRP A 186 17.29 -28.19 -0.12
CA TRP A 186 16.73 -29.48 -0.54
C TRP A 186 17.79 -30.40 -1.15
N ALA A 187 18.68 -29.87 -1.99
CA ALA A 187 19.78 -30.64 -2.55
C ALA A 187 20.74 -31.19 -1.47
N LEU A 188 21.09 -30.36 -0.48
CA LEU A 188 21.94 -30.79 0.65
C LEU A 188 21.28 -31.87 1.51
N LEU A 189 19.97 -31.77 1.75
CA LEU A 189 19.21 -32.80 2.49
C LEU A 189 19.17 -34.14 1.73
N LEU A 190 18.99 -34.10 0.41
CA LEU A 190 19.03 -35.32 -0.42
C LEU A 190 20.42 -35.96 -0.43
N LEU A 191 21.48 -35.16 -0.50
CA LEU A 191 22.85 -35.66 -0.42
C LEU A 191 23.14 -36.27 0.96
N ALA A 192 22.74 -35.60 2.04
CA ALA A 192 22.94 -36.11 3.40
C ALA A 192 22.19 -37.44 3.63
N THR A 193 20.93 -37.54 3.18
CA THR A 193 20.14 -38.78 3.29
C THR A 193 20.74 -39.90 2.44
N SER A 194 21.28 -39.60 1.25
CA SER A 194 21.98 -40.57 0.41
C SER A 194 23.30 -41.05 1.01
N ILE A 195 24.09 -40.17 1.64
CA ILE A 195 25.33 -40.55 2.32
C ILE A 195 25.00 -41.43 3.54
N LEU A 196 24.00 -41.04 4.33
CA LEU A 196 23.58 -41.80 5.51
C LEU A 196 23.07 -43.19 5.13
N SER A 197 22.26 -43.31 4.07
CA SER A 197 21.76 -44.61 3.60
C SER A 197 22.90 -45.50 3.09
N TYR A 198 23.88 -44.94 2.38
CA TYR A 198 25.08 -45.66 1.94
C TYR A 198 25.93 -46.17 3.12
N VAL A 199 26.16 -45.33 4.13
CA VAL A 199 26.90 -45.72 5.34
C VAL A 199 26.15 -46.82 6.12
N PHE A 200 24.83 -46.71 6.23
CA PHE A 200 24.01 -47.75 6.85
C PHE A 200 24.09 -49.08 6.08
N TRP A 201 23.96 -49.04 4.75
CA TRP A 201 24.06 -50.23 3.91
C TRP A 201 25.42 -50.92 4.05
N LYS A 202 26.50 -50.14 4.02
CA LYS A 202 27.87 -50.64 4.18
C LYS A 202 28.17 -51.16 5.59
N ARG A 203 27.43 -50.75 6.62
CA ARG A 203 27.56 -51.30 7.98
C ARG A 203 26.80 -52.61 8.19
N ILE A 204 25.77 -52.87 7.38
CA ILE A 204 24.92 -54.07 7.47
C ILE A 204 25.48 -55.23 6.62
N THR A 205 26.21 -54.91 5.55
CA THR A 205 26.92 -55.88 4.68
C THR A 205 28.34 -56.10 5.17
#